data_AF-Q9JP72-F1
#
_entry.id   AF-Q9JP72-F1
#
_cell.length_a   1.000
_cell.length_b   1.000
_cell.length_c   1.000
_cell.angle_alpha   90.00
_cell.angle_beta   90.00
_cell.angle_gamma   90.00
#
_symmetry.space_group_name_H-M   'P 1'
#
loop_
_entity.id
_entity.type
_entity.pdbx_description
1 polymer ?
#
loop_
_entity_poly.entity_id
_entity_poly.type
_entity_poly.pdbx_seq_one_letter_code
_entity_poly.pdbx_strand_id
1 'polypeptide(L)'
;MKNNDNKKVILEIQDLKKYFLNNGKVNKAVDGVSFKLHEGEIVGLIGESGSGKTTVGRSILRLYDDFNGFVTLDDQIISGESISKKREKFLRKRVQMIFQDPHASLNGQKTIYSILKEPLVVNNIIKQKTDDLFSDWKKVTENFQFTFLLYAKKLKIKNLKAINEPSSTFFPKWSDRLIDFKFDWENLSIDENFVSYFNYLEEKQTMESSIINEMYSNTDQLMAFYYEKQAQFRNNDVTFDELDYINATKELELTKKLCKYSQKQYDALNKLSELDKELKELKSNQNDYLLTNKNAFNNFLSEYKNEIKICRYARLNTYDIDFYFFNYKKELTNKIRLDVIKKYKSKLSYLSIDQIRKFIAELNKYTNSFYIEHLESLPISKDFKAVAKLIIESDYNFDVNEYLKLNHSNELEFNSALRNIEDSIKAQKEIIHSKDEKPAFGKKELEAAEQKLANAEKVFKAENDKYNKNIQNQIKQLDKDILNESLLYKNLKTQQGINDLKFKKINEAFFEKL
;
A
#
# COMPACT_ATOMS: atom_id res chain seq x y z
N MET A 1 -3.04 31.89 6.59
CA MET A 1 -2.98 30.62 7.36
C MET A 1 -4.41 30.10 7.46
N LYS A 2 -4.73 28.97 6.81
CA LYS A 2 -6.06 28.35 6.97
C LYS A 2 -6.08 27.64 8.33
N ASN A 3 -7.12 27.86 9.15
CA ASN A 3 -7.31 27.16 10.43
C ASN A 3 -7.26 25.65 10.20
N ASN A 4 -6.15 25.03 10.59
CA ASN A 4 -5.90 23.59 10.46
C ASN A 4 -6.39 22.79 11.69
N ASP A 5 -7.01 23.44 12.68
CA ASP A 5 -7.37 22.82 13.97
C ASP A 5 -8.41 21.69 13.85
N ASN A 6 -9.10 21.57 12.72
CA ASN A 6 -10.06 20.48 12.46
C ASN A 6 -9.56 19.38 11.51
N LYS A 7 -8.31 19.45 11.02
CA LYS A 7 -7.77 18.44 10.12
C LYS A 7 -7.03 17.35 10.89
N LYS A 8 -7.19 16.11 10.47
CA LYS A 8 -6.49 14.97 11.06
C LYS A 8 -4.97 15.15 10.90
N VAL A 9 -4.22 14.96 11.99
CA VAL A 9 -2.75 14.88 11.94
C VAL A 9 -2.36 13.52 11.36
N ILE A 10 -1.67 13.50 10.23
CA ILE A 10 -1.21 12.26 9.59
C ILE A 10 0.17 11.87 10.09
N LEU A 11 1.08 12.83 10.23
CA LEU A 11 2.43 12.58 10.72
C LEU A 11 2.73 13.56 11.88
N GLU A 12 3.07 13.02 13.04
CA GLU A 12 3.55 13.80 14.17
C GLU A 12 4.97 13.37 14.50
N ILE A 13 5.86 14.34 14.54
CA ILE A 13 7.26 14.20 14.92
C ILE A 13 7.44 15.01 16.22
N GLN A 14 7.88 14.34 17.28
CA GLN A 14 8.20 14.95 18.55
C GLN A 14 9.62 14.56 18.96
N ASP A 15 10.46 15.56 19.15
CA ASP A 15 11.83 15.43 19.64
C ASP A 15 12.68 14.41 18.85
N LEU A 16 12.54 14.40 17.52
CA LEU A 16 13.31 13.50 16.66
C LEU A 16 14.80 13.81 16.79
N LYS A 17 15.56 12.79 17.19
CA LYS A 17 17.01 12.87 17.34
C LYS A 17 17.69 11.75 16.58
N LYS A 18 18.62 12.09 15.71
CA LYS A 18 19.43 11.12 14.95
C LYS A 18 20.89 11.51 15.05
N TYR A 19 21.64 10.67 15.77
CA TYR A 19 23.07 10.84 15.96
C TYR A 19 23.84 9.79 15.15
N PHE A 20 25.00 10.18 14.62
CA PHE A 20 25.95 9.29 13.94
C PHE A 20 27.25 9.23 14.73
N LEU A 21 27.88 8.05 14.74
CA LEU A 21 29.19 7.87 15.36
C LEU A 21 30.26 7.93 14.26
N ASN A 22 31.08 8.98 14.26
CA ASN A 22 32.18 9.16 13.31
C ASN A 22 33.50 9.28 14.08
N ASN A 23 34.44 8.34 13.86
CA ASN A 23 35.79 8.36 14.45
C ASN A 23 35.81 8.62 15.97
N GLY A 24 34.90 7.97 16.70
CA GLY A 24 34.77 8.13 18.16
C GLY A 24 34.08 9.42 18.62
N LYS A 25 33.67 10.31 17.69
CA LYS A 25 32.86 11.50 17.99
C LYS A 25 31.39 11.25 17.63
N VAL A 26 30.49 11.73 18.48
CA VAL A 26 29.04 11.69 18.23
C VAL A 26 28.65 12.95 17.45
N ASN A 27 28.20 12.80 16.20
CA ASN A 27 27.67 13.86 15.37
C ASN A 27 26.14 13.91 15.50
N LYS A 28 25.61 15.04 15.96
CA LYS A 28 24.17 15.28 16.10
C LYS A 28 23.57 15.77 14.78
N ALA A 29 23.29 14.86 13.85
CA ALA A 29 22.72 15.23 12.55
C ALA A 29 21.28 15.75 12.62
N VAL A 30 20.51 15.30 13.61
CA VAL A 30 19.20 15.84 13.97
C VAL A 30 19.13 15.87 15.50
N ASP A 31 18.77 17.02 16.09
CA ASP A 31 18.70 17.21 17.54
C ASP A 31 17.39 17.92 17.94
N GLY A 32 16.33 17.15 18.18
CA GLY A 32 15.08 17.64 18.76
C GLY A 32 14.09 18.28 17.78
N VAL A 33 14.01 17.76 16.55
CA VAL A 33 13.04 18.26 15.56
C VAL A 33 11.62 17.84 15.93
N SER A 34 10.71 18.81 16.00
CA SER A 34 9.30 18.57 16.30
C SER A 34 8.38 19.34 15.34
N PHE A 35 7.46 18.66 14.69
CA PHE A 35 6.40 19.28 13.88
C PHE A 35 5.25 18.28 13.61
N LYS A 36 4.11 18.82 13.17
CA LYS A 36 2.94 18.05 12.75
C LYS A 36 2.65 18.33 11.28
N LEU A 37 2.18 17.30 10.58
CA LEU A 37 1.69 17.35 9.20
C LEU A 37 0.23 16.89 9.19
N HIS A 38 -0.66 17.76 8.75
CA HIS A 38 -2.09 17.49 8.65
C HIS A 38 -2.45 16.91 7.29
N GLU A 39 -3.63 16.31 7.21
CA GLU A 39 -4.17 15.78 5.96
C GLU A 39 -4.28 16.84 4.86
N GLY A 40 -3.71 16.52 3.68
CA GLY A 40 -3.65 17.41 2.52
C GLY A 40 -2.72 18.61 2.68
N GLU A 41 -1.93 18.67 3.75
CA GLU A 41 -0.91 19.70 3.96
C GLU A 41 0.38 19.36 3.20
N ILE A 42 1.07 20.38 2.70
CA ILE A 42 2.40 20.25 2.08
C ILE A 42 3.39 20.98 2.97
N VAL A 43 4.37 20.25 3.49
CA VAL A 43 5.44 20.81 4.34
C VAL A 43 6.76 20.81 3.58
N GLY A 44 7.34 21.99 3.43
CA GLY A 44 8.70 22.17 2.89
C GLY A 44 9.72 22.31 4.00
N LEU A 45 10.76 21.46 3.99
CA LEU A 45 11.89 21.57 4.93
C LEU A 45 13.09 22.20 4.20
N ILE A 46 13.43 23.43 4.58
CA ILE A 46 14.48 24.24 3.93
C ILE A 46 15.66 24.43 4.90
N GLY A 47 16.88 24.52 4.36
CA GLY A 47 18.09 24.76 5.13
C GLY A 47 19.35 24.52 4.29
N GLU A 48 20.52 24.89 4.81
CA GLU A 48 21.82 24.75 4.13
C GLU A 48 22.22 23.29 3.87
N SER A 49 23.13 23.05 2.94
CA SER A 49 23.66 21.69 2.71
C SER A 49 24.23 21.12 4.02
N GLY A 50 23.87 19.88 4.34
CA GLY A 50 24.30 19.24 5.60
C GLY A 50 23.45 19.56 6.84
N SER A 51 22.41 20.41 6.75
CA SER A 51 21.55 20.77 7.90
C SER A 51 20.63 19.66 8.44
N GLY A 52 20.80 18.41 8.02
CA GLY A 52 20.00 17.27 8.50
C GLY A 52 18.67 16.99 7.78
N LYS A 53 18.29 17.75 6.73
CA LYS A 53 17.02 17.57 5.99
C LYS A 53 16.80 16.14 5.49
N THR A 54 17.78 15.60 4.78
CA THR A 54 17.74 14.24 4.24
C THR A 54 17.72 13.21 5.36
N THR A 55 18.37 13.49 6.50
CA THR A 55 18.37 12.63 7.68
C THR A 55 16.97 12.52 8.28
N VAL A 56 16.24 13.65 8.43
CA VAL A 56 14.85 13.65 8.89
C VAL A 56 13.97 12.80 7.98
N GLY A 57 14.01 13.02 6.66
CA GLY A 57 13.23 12.24 5.69
C GLY A 57 13.54 10.74 5.72
N ARG A 58 14.84 10.39 5.79
CA ARG A 58 15.30 8.99 5.88
C ARG A 58 14.92 8.32 7.19
N SER A 59 14.89 9.05 8.31
CA SER A 59 14.42 8.53 9.60
C SER A 59 12.91 8.25 9.58
N ILE A 60 12.09 9.15 9.02
CA ILE A 60 10.64 8.92 8.87
C ILE A 60 10.37 7.69 8.01
N LEU A 61 11.12 7.50 6.93
CA LEU A 61 11.05 6.33 6.05
C LEU A 61 11.65 5.06 6.67
N ARG A 62 12.24 5.14 7.87
CA ARG A 62 13.01 4.06 8.49
C ARG A 62 14.05 3.45 7.54
N LEU A 63 14.79 4.31 6.84
CA LEU A 63 16.06 3.96 6.20
C LEU A 63 17.22 4.05 7.21
N TYR A 64 17.01 4.82 8.29
CA TYR A 64 17.75 4.70 9.53
C TYR A 64 16.78 4.17 10.59
N ASP A 65 17.06 2.99 11.16
CA ASP A 65 16.23 2.39 12.20
C ASP A 65 16.57 2.91 13.60
N ASP A 66 17.80 3.40 13.77
CA ASP A 66 18.35 3.88 15.05
C ASP A 66 18.18 5.40 15.18
N PHE A 67 16.96 5.84 15.49
CA PHE A 67 16.66 7.23 15.85
C PHE A 67 15.77 7.30 17.09
N ASN A 68 15.92 8.39 17.84
CA ASN A 68 15.17 8.66 19.05
C ASN A 68 14.04 9.68 18.82
N GLY A 69 13.22 9.86 19.84
CA GLY A 69 12.01 10.67 19.78
C GLY A 69 10.78 9.84 19.41
N PHE A 70 9.64 10.51 19.34
CA PHE A 70 8.37 9.91 18.97
C PHE A 70 7.96 10.34 17.58
N VAL A 71 7.83 9.37 16.68
CA VAL A 71 7.28 9.60 15.34
C VAL A 71 6.06 8.72 15.18
N THR A 72 4.91 9.31 14.90
CA THR A 72 3.65 8.61 14.65
C THR A 72 3.14 8.92 13.25
N LEU A 73 2.62 7.88 12.58
CA LEU A 73 1.97 7.96 11.29
C LEU A 73 0.56 7.37 11.40
N ASP A 74 -0.47 8.18 11.11
CA ASP A 74 -1.89 7.88 11.40
C ASP A 74 -2.06 7.26 12.80
N ASP A 75 -1.55 7.95 13.83
CA ASP A 75 -1.60 7.55 15.23
C ASP A 75 -0.82 6.25 15.58
N GLN A 76 -0.11 5.65 14.63
CA GLN A 76 0.76 4.50 14.87
C GLN A 76 2.20 4.94 15.02
N ILE A 77 2.83 4.63 16.15
CA ILE A 77 4.26 4.92 16.34
C ILE A 77 5.11 4.08 15.38
N ILE A 78 6.00 4.79 14.68
CA ILE A 78 6.98 4.27 13.74
C ILE A 78 8.43 4.58 14.18
N SER A 79 8.63 5.21 15.33
CA SER A 79 9.96 5.42 15.92
C SER A 79 10.43 4.25 16.80
N GLY A 80 11.73 4.24 17.12
CA GLY A 80 12.39 3.22 17.93
C GLY A 80 13.18 2.21 17.10
N GLU A 81 14.05 1.44 17.77
CA GLU A 81 15.04 0.55 17.16
C GLU A 81 14.45 -0.49 16.20
N SER A 82 13.21 -0.93 16.44
CA SER A 82 12.49 -1.84 15.55
C SER A 82 10.99 -1.56 15.58
N ILE A 83 10.27 -2.09 14.59
CA ILE A 83 8.80 -2.15 14.56
C ILE A 83 8.38 -3.55 14.12
N SER A 84 7.13 -3.93 14.38
CA SER A 84 6.60 -5.21 13.91
C SER A 84 6.54 -5.24 12.37
N LYS A 85 6.56 -6.45 11.80
CA LYS A 85 6.31 -6.64 10.36
C LYS A 85 4.96 -6.07 9.91
N LYS A 86 3.95 -6.04 10.80
CA LYS A 86 2.64 -5.44 10.53
C LYS A 86 2.78 -3.92 10.31
N ARG A 87 3.50 -3.25 11.21
CA ARG A 87 3.77 -1.80 11.12
C ARG A 87 4.71 -1.45 9.98
N GLU A 88 5.69 -2.29 9.69
CA GLU A 88 6.57 -2.07 8.54
C GLU A 88 5.77 -2.08 7.23
N LYS A 89 4.90 -3.08 7.04
CA LYS A 89 3.98 -3.11 5.88
C LYS A 89 3.07 -1.89 5.84
N PHE A 90 2.53 -1.48 6.98
CA PHE A 90 1.70 -0.28 7.10
C PHE A 90 2.48 0.98 6.68
N LEU A 91 3.70 1.17 7.18
CA LEU A 91 4.57 2.29 6.83
C LEU A 91 4.89 2.31 5.33
N ARG A 92 5.33 1.16 4.78
CA ARG A 92 5.70 1.03 3.35
C ARG A 92 4.53 1.25 2.40
N LYS A 93 3.29 1.01 2.85
CA LYS A 93 2.08 1.29 2.07
C LYS A 93 1.69 2.76 2.10
N ARG A 94 1.96 3.47 3.19
CA ARG A 94 1.49 4.86 3.42
C ARG A 94 2.53 5.94 3.10
N VAL A 95 3.82 5.60 3.10
CA VAL A 95 4.89 6.57 2.84
C VAL A 95 5.67 6.12 1.61
N GLN A 96 5.70 6.96 0.58
CA GLN A 96 6.46 6.75 -0.65
C GLN A 96 7.54 7.82 -0.79
N MET A 97 8.72 7.42 -1.27
CA MET A 97 9.82 8.33 -1.54
C MET A 97 9.98 8.51 -3.04
N ILE A 98 10.14 9.76 -3.46
CA ILE A 98 10.65 10.12 -4.79
C ILE A 98 12.11 10.51 -4.61
N PHE A 99 13.01 9.83 -5.30
CA PHE A 99 14.43 10.10 -5.22
C PHE A 99 14.80 11.31 -6.10
N GLN A 100 15.85 12.04 -5.69
CA GLN A 100 16.34 13.20 -6.44
C GLN A 100 16.85 12.82 -7.83
N ASP A 101 17.45 11.64 -7.98
CA ASP A 101 17.85 11.07 -9.25
C ASP A 101 16.88 9.96 -9.66
N PRO A 102 15.98 10.20 -10.64
CA PRO A 102 15.02 9.21 -11.09
C PRO A 102 15.70 8.05 -11.83
N HIS A 103 16.80 8.27 -12.55
CA HIS A 103 17.49 7.22 -13.30
C HIS A 103 18.12 6.19 -12.36
N ALA A 104 18.71 6.64 -11.26
CA ALA A 104 19.27 5.75 -10.25
C ALA A 104 18.20 4.91 -9.51
N SER A 105 16.94 5.35 -9.52
CA SER A 105 15.84 4.67 -8.83
C SER A 105 15.07 3.66 -9.67
N LEU A 106 15.22 3.69 -11.00
CA LEU A 106 14.50 2.82 -11.93
C LEU A 106 15.38 1.64 -12.38
N ASN A 107 14.80 0.44 -12.41
CA ASN A 107 15.47 -0.72 -12.98
C ASN A 107 15.23 -0.77 -14.49
N GLY A 108 16.25 -0.45 -15.28
CA GLY A 108 16.19 -0.46 -16.75
C GLY A 108 15.89 -1.82 -17.40
N GLN A 109 15.96 -2.92 -16.63
CA GLN A 109 15.54 -4.26 -17.09
C GLN A 109 14.02 -4.47 -16.97
N LYS A 110 13.30 -3.60 -16.26
CA LYS A 110 11.85 -3.69 -16.08
C LYS A 110 11.14 -2.69 -16.99
N THR A 111 10.01 -3.11 -17.55
CA THR A 111 9.12 -2.22 -18.29
C THR A 111 8.42 -1.25 -17.34
N ILE A 112 7.96 -0.10 -17.86
CA ILE A 112 7.15 0.89 -17.11
C ILE A 112 5.96 0.21 -16.44
N TYR A 113 5.25 -0.67 -17.17
CA TYR A 113 4.13 -1.45 -16.62
C TYR A 113 4.54 -2.30 -15.41
N SER A 114 5.68 -3.00 -15.48
CA SER A 114 6.16 -3.84 -14.39
C SER A 114 6.51 -3.03 -13.14
N ILE A 115 7.19 -1.89 -13.33
CA ILE A 115 7.57 -0.96 -12.26
C ILE A 115 6.33 -0.39 -11.56
N LEU A 116 5.29 -0.01 -12.31
CA LEU A 116 4.05 0.51 -11.72
C LEU A 116 3.17 -0.58 -11.09
N LYS A 117 3.15 -1.80 -11.66
CA LYS A 117 2.36 -2.93 -11.15
C LYS A 117 2.91 -3.46 -9.82
N GLU A 118 4.22 -3.59 -9.69
CA GLU A 118 4.87 -4.27 -8.56
C GLU A 118 4.48 -3.66 -7.18
N PRO A 119 4.52 -2.34 -6.94
CA PRO A 119 4.07 -1.74 -5.69
C PRO A 119 2.59 -2.02 -5.39
N LEU A 120 1.73 -2.06 -6.41
CA LEU A 120 0.30 -2.33 -6.25
C LEU A 120 0.04 -3.78 -5.81
N VAL A 121 0.83 -4.73 -6.32
CA VAL A 121 0.76 -6.15 -5.94
C VAL A 121 1.32 -6.36 -4.54
N VAL A 122 2.53 -5.87 -4.25
CA VAL A 122 3.23 -6.06 -2.96
C VAL A 122 2.43 -5.46 -1.80
N ASN A 123 1.77 -4.32 -2.00
CA ASN A 123 0.94 -3.67 -0.99
C ASN A 123 -0.51 -4.20 -0.92
N ASN A 124 -0.79 -5.31 -1.62
CA ASN A 124 -2.10 -5.94 -1.72
C ASN A 124 -3.23 -4.99 -2.18
N ILE A 125 -2.92 -3.95 -2.96
CA ILE A 125 -3.91 -2.96 -3.45
C ILE A 125 -4.74 -3.60 -4.56
N ILE A 126 -4.06 -4.17 -5.55
CA ILE A 126 -4.72 -4.91 -6.62
C ILE A 126 -4.77 -6.41 -6.33
N LYS A 127 -4.09 -6.90 -5.29
CA LYS A 127 -4.04 -8.35 -4.99
C LYS A 127 -5.44 -8.94 -4.78
N GLN A 128 -6.28 -8.30 -3.96
CA GLN A 128 -7.66 -8.78 -3.79
C GLN A 128 -8.45 -8.72 -5.08
N LYS A 129 -8.30 -7.64 -5.87
CA LYS A 129 -8.96 -7.54 -7.19
C LYS A 129 -8.45 -8.59 -8.17
N THR A 130 -7.17 -8.93 -8.15
CA THR A 130 -6.60 -9.99 -8.99
C THR A 130 -7.02 -11.37 -8.49
N ASP A 131 -7.00 -11.61 -7.19
CA ASP A 131 -7.43 -12.87 -6.59
C ASP A 131 -8.93 -13.08 -6.85
N ASP A 132 -9.74 -12.04 -6.71
CA ASP A 132 -11.17 -12.01 -7.03
C ASP A 132 -11.42 -12.26 -8.51
N LEU A 133 -10.70 -11.54 -9.40
CA LEU A 133 -10.75 -11.75 -10.85
C LEU A 133 -10.46 -13.22 -11.20
N PHE A 134 -9.37 -13.79 -10.66
CA PHE A 134 -8.96 -15.15 -10.96
C PHE A 134 -9.76 -16.22 -10.21
N SER A 135 -10.55 -15.86 -9.20
CA SER A 135 -11.36 -16.82 -8.42
C SER A 135 -12.45 -17.49 -9.27
N ASP A 136 -13.03 -16.74 -10.19
CA ASP A 136 -14.08 -17.18 -11.10
C ASP A 136 -13.75 -16.94 -12.58
N TRP A 137 -12.59 -16.33 -12.91
CA TRP A 137 -12.15 -16.08 -14.29
C TRP A 137 -12.43 -17.26 -15.22
N LYS A 138 -11.92 -18.45 -14.87
CA LYS A 138 -12.05 -19.64 -15.70
C LYS A 138 -13.53 -20.00 -15.95
N LYS A 139 -14.34 -19.99 -14.89
CA LYS A 139 -15.79 -20.30 -14.96
C LYS A 139 -16.53 -19.28 -15.82
N VAL A 140 -16.30 -17.99 -15.59
CA VAL A 140 -16.89 -16.90 -16.36
C VAL A 140 -16.49 -17.01 -17.84
N THR A 141 -15.21 -17.26 -18.13
CA THR A 141 -14.73 -17.39 -19.51
C THR A 141 -15.25 -18.65 -20.21
N GLU A 142 -15.48 -19.74 -19.48
CA GLU A 142 -16.06 -20.96 -20.03
C GLU A 142 -17.55 -20.79 -20.31
N ASN A 143 -18.31 -20.20 -19.39
CA ASN A 143 -19.76 -20.01 -19.53
C ASN A 143 -20.12 -18.95 -20.59
N PHE A 144 -19.32 -17.89 -20.71
CA PHE A 144 -19.54 -16.82 -21.69
C PHE A 144 -18.56 -16.88 -22.87
N GLN A 145 -17.89 -18.01 -23.12
CA GLN A 145 -16.83 -18.14 -24.13
C GLN A 145 -17.23 -17.55 -25.49
N PHE A 146 -18.38 -17.98 -26.00
CA PHE A 146 -18.89 -17.58 -27.31
C PHE A 146 -19.38 -16.14 -27.33
N THR A 147 -19.96 -15.68 -26.21
CA THR A 147 -20.39 -14.29 -26.02
C THR A 147 -19.18 -13.33 -26.04
N PHE A 148 -18.10 -13.68 -25.34
CA PHE A 148 -16.85 -12.93 -25.37
C PHE A 148 -16.20 -12.95 -26.76
N LEU A 149 -16.17 -14.11 -27.42
CA LEU A 149 -15.63 -14.24 -28.77
C LEU A 149 -16.38 -13.36 -29.77
N LEU A 150 -17.71 -13.32 -29.69
CA LEU A 150 -18.55 -12.49 -30.54
C LEU A 150 -18.32 -11.00 -30.28
N TYR A 151 -18.26 -10.59 -29.01
CA TYR A 151 -17.99 -9.21 -28.64
C TYR A 151 -16.59 -8.77 -29.06
N ALA A 152 -15.57 -9.61 -28.85
CA ALA A 152 -14.20 -9.36 -29.29
C ALA A 152 -14.09 -9.20 -30.81
N LYS A 153 -14.82 -10.01 -31.59
CA LYS A 153 -14.90 -9.84 -33.06
C LYS A 153 -15.56 -8.52 -33.46
N LYS A 154 -16.66 -8.13 -32.81
CA LYS A 154 -17.30 -6.82 -33.03
C LYS A 154 -16.36 -5.66 -32.71
N LEU A 155 -15.65 -5.70 -31.59
CA LEU A 155 -14.65 -4.69 -31.23
C LEU A 155 -13.47 -4.68 -32.20
N LYS A 156 -13.05 -5.84 -32.70
CA LYS A 156 -12.01 -5.91 -33.74
C LYS A 156 -12.43 -5.21 -35.03
N ILE A 157 -13.68 -5.41 -35.48
CA ILE A 157 -14.25 -4.67 -36.61
C ILE A 157 -14.27 -3.17 -36.30
N LYS A 158 -14.72 -2.78 -35.10
CA LYS A 158 -14.76 -1.37 -34.67
C LYS A 158 -13.36 -0.73 -34.66
N ASN A 159 -12.34 -1.44 -34.17
CA ASN A 159 -10.95 -1.00 -34.21
C ASN A 159 -10.44 -0.84 -35.65
N LEU A 160 -10.75 -1.80 -36.53
CA LEU A 160 -10.36 -1.69 -37.93
C LEU A 160 -11.05 -0.50 -38.61
N LYS A 161 -12.32 -0.24 -38.33
CA LYS A 161 -13.06 0.92 -38.85
C LYS A 161 -12.52 2.24 -38.32
N ALA A 162 -12.24 2.32 -37.01
CA ALA A 162 -11.60 3.47 -36.38
C ALA A 162 -10.27 3.85 -37.07
N ILE A 163 -9.52 2.86 -37.55
CA ILE A 163 -8.31 3.09 -38.35
C ILE A 163 -8.68 3.47 -39.79
N ASN A 164 -9.53 2.67 -40.44
CA ASN A 164 -9.80 2.73 -41.88
C ASN A 164 -10.55 4.00 -42.29
N GLU A 165 -11.56 4.42 -41.54
CA GLU A 165 -12.39 5.58 -41.87
C GLU A 165 -11.58 6.88 -42.03
N PRO A 166 -10.81 7.35 -41.03
CA PRO A 166 -10.00 8.55 -41.19
C PRO A 166 -8.87 8.36 -42.21
N SER A 167 -8.23 7.17 -42.21
CA SER A 167 -7.14 6.83 -43.14
C SER A 167 -7.57 6.84 -44.60
N SER A 168 -8.81 6.40 -44.90
CA SER A 168 -9.36 6.31 -46.25
C SER A 168 -9.59 7.67 -46.90
N THR A 169 -9.75 8.72 -46.08
CA THR A 169 -9.84 10.10 -46.56
C THR A 169 -8.46 10.75 -46.60
N PHE A 170 -7.64 10.52 -45.56
CA PHE A 170 -6.34 11.15 -45.40
C PHE A 170 -5.32 10.70 -46.45
N PHE A 171 -5.11 9.40 -46.63
CA PHE A 171 -4.03 8.91 -47.49
C PHE A 171 -4.23 9.26 -48.97
N PRO A 172 -5.42 9.09 -49.59
CA PRO A 172 -5.63 9.50 -50.97
C PRO A 172 -5.44 11.01 -51.18
N LYS A 173 -6.02 11.85 -50.30
CA LYS A 173 -5.86 13.32 -50.32
C LYS A 173 -4.38 13.72 -50.38
N TRP A 174 -3.55 13.10 -49.54
CA TRP A 174 -2.12 13.41 -49.49
C TRP A 174 -1.30 12.70 -50.55
N SER A 175 -1.73 11.54 -51.03
CA SER A 175 -1.10 10.87 -52.17
C SER A 175 -1.10 11.78 -53.39
N ASP A 176 -2.24 12.40 -53.71
CA ASP A 176 -2.36 13.32 -54.84
C ASP A 176 -1.50 14.58 -54.63
N ARG A 177 -1.58 15.19 -53.44
CA ARG A 177 -0.78 16.39 -53.10
C ARG A 177 0.73 16.15 -53.17
N LEU A 178 1.21 14.99 -52.71
CA LEU A 178 2.64 14.66 -52.66
C LEU A 178 3.19 14.20 -54.02
N ILE A 179 2.35 13.74 -54.96
CA ILE A 179 2.79 13.33 -56.31
C ILE A 179 3.31 14.55 -57.08
N ASP A 180 2.53 15.62 -57.09
CA ASP A 180 2.80 16.81 -57.89
C ASP A 180 3.45 17.94 -57.09
N PHE A 181 3.90 17.64 -55.86
CA PHE A 181 4.45 18.64 -54.96
C PHE A 181 5.74 19.25 -55.49
N LYS A 182 5.79 20.58 -55.58
CA LYS A 182 6.97 21.36 -55.93
C LYS A 182 7.05 22.59 -55.03
N PHE A 183 8.25 22.89 -54.57
CA PHE A 183 8.52 24.12 -53.84
C PHE A 183 8.54 25.31 -54.80
N ASP A 184 7.88 26.41 -54.40
CA ASP A 184 7.92 27.68 -55.12
C ASP A 184 8.89 28.62 -54.41
N TRP A 185 10.14 28.59 -54.85
CA TRP A 185 11.20 29.40 -54.25
C TRP A 185 11.25 30.83 -54.78
N GLU A 186 10.45 31.14 -55.81
CA GLU A 186 10.41 32.46 -56.43
C GLU A 186 9.35 33.35 -55.77
N ASN A 187 8.22 32.76 -55.37
CA ASN A 187 7.09 33.51 -54.82
C ASN A 187 6.80 33.25 -53.34
N LEU A 188 7.35 32.20 -52.72
CA LEU A 188 7.11 31.87 -51.31
C LEU A 188 8.40 31.96 -50.48
N SER A 189 8.23 32.38 -49.22
CA SER A 189 9.28 32.35 -48.21
C SER A 189 9.69 30.91 -47.83
N ILE A 190 10.82 30.78 -47.12
CA ILE A 190 11.30 29.49 -46.60
C ILE A 190 10.26 28.88 -45.66
N ASP A 191 9.67 29.69 -44.78
CA ASP A 191 8.66 29.24 -43.81
C ASP A 191 7.37 28.79 -44.51
N GLU A 192 6.92 29.50 -45.54
CA GLU A 192 5.73 29.11 -46.33
C GLU A 192 5.96 27.81 -47.10
N ASN A 193 7.15 27.65 -47.71
CA ASN A 193 7.55 26.40 -48.34
C ASN A 193 7.64 25.26 -47.32
N PHE A 194 8.14 25.52 -46.11
CA PHE A 194 8.19 24.52 -45.03
C PHE A 194 6.78 24.06 -44.63
N VAL A 195 5.88 25.00 -44.32
CA VAL A 195 4.50 24.71 -43.91
C VAL A 195 3.76 23.90 -44.99
N SER A 196 3.98 24.21 -46.27
CA SER A 196 3.24 23.60 -47.38
C SER A 196 3.33 22.06 -47.45
N TYR A 197 4.47 21.47 -47.06
CA TYR A 197 4.61 20.01 -46.95
C TYR A 197 4.55 19.51 -45.50
N PHE A 198 5.01 20.30 -44.52
CA PHE A 198 5.04 19.90 -43.11
C PHE A 198 3.63 19.64 -42.53
N ASN A 199 2.61 20.32 -43.05
CA ASN A 199 1.19 20.06 -42.75
C ASN A 199 0.79 18.57 -42.87
N TYR A 200 1.51 17.78 -43.70
CA TYR A 200 1.34 16.33 -43.76
C TYR A 200 1.54 15.67 -42.39
N LEU A 201 2.60 16.03 -41.66
CA LEU A 201 2.92 15.44 -40.36
C LEU A 201 1.93 15.89 -39.28
N GLU A 202 1.51 17.15 -39.30
CA GLU A 202 0.54 17.68 -38.34
C GLU A 202 -0.85 17.04 -38.50
N GLU A 203 -1.36 16.97 -39.73
CA GLU A 203 -2.62 16.28 -40.02
C GLU A 203 -2.51 14.78 -39.69
N LYS A 204 -1.36 14.13 -40.01
CA LYS A 204 -1.10 12.73 -39.67
C LYS A 204 -1.11 12.49 -38.15
N GLN A 205 -0.44 13.33 -37.37
CA GLN A 205 -0.41 13.22 -35.92
C GLN A 205 -1.81 13.38 -35.31
N THR A 206 -2.61 14.31 -35.83
CA THR A 206 -3.99 14.54 -35.40
C THR A 206 -4.86 13.31 -35.68
N MET A 207 -4.74 12.76 -36.89
CA MET A 207 -5.41 11.52 -37.30
C MET A 207 -5.01 10.34 -36.38
N GLU A 208 -3.72 10.10 -36.19
CA GLU A 208 -3.21 9.00 -35.35
C GLU A 208 -3.66 9.15 -33.89
N SER A 209 -3.67 10.37 -33.36
CA SER A 209 -4.15 10.63 -31.99
C SER A 209 -5.64 10.29 -31.84
N SER A 210 -6.47 10.63 -32.82
CA SER A 210 -7.89 10.25 -32.83
C SER A 210 -8.07 8.73 -32.86
N ILE A 211 -7.32 8.03 -33.72
CA ILE A 211 -7.34 6.56 -33.82
C ILE A 211 -6.96 5.93 -32.47
N ILE A 212 -5.87 6.39 -31.86
CA ILE A 212 -5.37 5.87 -30.58
C ILE A 212 -6.41 6.05 -29.47
N ASN A 213 -7.04 7.22 -29.38
CA ASN A 213 -8.07 7.51 -28.38
C ASN A 213 -9.28 6.57 -28.51
N GLU A 214 -9.76 6.33 -29.72
CA GLU A 214 -10.87 5.39 -29.95
C GLU A 214 -10.49 3.94 -29.61
N MET A 215 -9.26 3.52 -29.92
CA MET A 215 -8.77 2.17 -29.60
C MET A 215 -8.67 1.94 -28.09
N TYR A 216 -8.24 2.94 -27.32
CA TYR A 216 -8.24 2.85 -25.85
C TYR A 216 -9.67 2.69 -25.31
N SER A 217 -10.63 3.47 -25.81
CA SER A 217 -12.04 3.35 -25.43
C SER A 217 -12.61 1.95 -25.68
N ASN A 218 -12.22 1.29 -26.78
CA ASN A 218 -12.67 -0.07 -27.09
C ASN A 218 -12.06 -1.12 -26.15
N THR A 219 -10.85 -0.88 -25.65
CA THR A 219 -10.21 -1.75 -24.63
C THR A 219 -10.97 -1.64 -23.30
N ASP A 220 -11.34 -0.43 -22.91
CA ASP A 220 -12.15 -0.20 -21.71
C ASP A 220 -13.54 -0.83 -21.84
N GLN A 221 -14.16 -0.79 -23.03
CA GLN A 221 -15.43 -1.47 -23.31
C GLN A 221 -15.32 -3.00 -23.16
N LEU A 222 -14.20 -3.61 -23.57
CA LEU A 222 -13.98 -5.05 -23.38
C LEU A 222 -13.86 -5.40 -21.90
N MET A 223 -13.11 -4.61 -21.14
CA MET A 223 -12.97 -4.80 -19.70
C MET A 223 -14.30 -4.60 -18.96
N ALA A 224 -15.04 -3.54 -19.29
CA ALA A 224 -16.37 -3.29 -18.74
C ALA A 224 -17.35 -4.44 -19.05
N PHE A 225 -17.33 -4.95 -20.28
CA PHE A 225 -18.14 -6.09 -20.68
C PHE A 225 -17.78 -7.36 -19.90
N TYR A 226 -16.50 -7.61 -19.65
CA TYR A 226 -16.09 -8.71 -18.77
C TYR A 226 -16.69 -8.57 -17.37
N TYR A 227 -16.58 -7.39 -16.75
CA TYR A 227 -17.12 -7.16 -15.41
C TYR A 227 -18.65 -7.25 -15.38
N GLU A 228 -19.34 -6.84 -16.44
CA GLU A 228 -20.80 -7.05 -16.58
C GLU A 228 -21.15 -8.54 -16.56
N LYS A 229 -20.42 -9.38 -17.33
CA LYS A 229 -20.64 -10.83 -17.35
C LYS A 229 -20.23 -11.52 -16.06
N GLN A 230 -19.16 -11.06 -15.41
CA GLN A 230 -18.78 -11.54 -14.08
C GLN A 230 -19.87 -11.21 -13.05
N ALA A 231 -20.46 -10.00 -13.09
CA ALA A 231 -21.56 -9.63 -12.22
C ALA A 231 -22.80 -10.49 -12.48
N GLN A 232 -23.17 -10.72 -13.75
CA GLN A 232 -24.25 -11.63 -14.14
C GLN A 232 -24.00 -13.05 -13.61
N PHE A 233 -22.79 -13.58 -13.76
CA PHE A 233 -22.41 -14.88 -13.22
C PHE A 233 -22.58 -14.96 -11.69
N ARG A 234 -22.12 -13.94 -10.96
CA ARG A 234 -22.17 -13.90 -9.49
C ARG A 234 -23.58 -13.70 -8.94
N ASN A 235 -24.38 -12.89 -9.62
CA ASN A 235 -25.76 -12.62 -9.26
C ASN A 235 -26.70 -13.76 -9.65
N ASN A 236 -26.18 -14.84 -10.23
CA ASN A 236 -26.99 -15.88 -10.85
C ASN A 236 -27.91 -15.29 -11.95
N ASP A 237 -27.59 -14.16 -12.59
CA ASP A 237 -28.29 -13.63 -13.76
C ASP A 237 -27.73 -14.28 -15.04
N VAL A 238 -27.65 -15.61 -15.03
CA VAL A 238 -27.24 -16.42 -16.17
C VAL A 238 -28.49 -16.99 -16.83
N THR A 239 -28.40 -17.49 -18.06
CA THR A 239 -29.52 -18.22 -18.67
C THR A 239 -30.07 -19.23 -17.66
N PHE A 240 -31.41 -19.31 -17.57
CA PHE A 240 -32.17 -20.05 -16.56
C PHE A 240 -31.57 -21.44 -16.24
N ASP A 241 -30.99 -22.06 -17.25
CA ASP A 241 -30.51 -23.44 -17.28
C ASP A 241 -29.11 -23.63 -16.65
N GLU A 242 -28.25 -22.60 -16.66
CA GLU A 242 -26.93 -22.63 -16.00
C GLU A 242 -27.06 -22.34 -14.50
N LEU A 243 -27.98 -21.45 -14.16
CA LEU A 243 -28.34 -21.07 -12.80
C LEU A 243 -28.80 -22.28 -12.00
N ASP A 244 -29.67 -23.10 -12.59
CA ASP A 244 -30.18 -24.33 -11.99
C ASP A 244 -29.07 -25.35 -11.73
N TYR A 245 -28.09 -25.48 -12.63
CA TYR A 245 -26.92 -26.35 -12.43
C TYR A 245 -26.03 -25.85 -11.28
N ILE A 246 -25.71 -24.55 -11.24
CA ILE A 246 -24.89 -23.94 -10.19
C ILE A 246 -25.59 -24.04 -8.83
N ASN A 247 -26.89 -23.76 -8.76
CA ASN A 247 -27.65 -23.87 -7.52
C ASN A 247 -27.74 -25.33 -7.07
N ALA A 248 -27.95 -26.29 -7.99
CA ALA A 248 -27.95 -27.71 -7.66
C ALA A 248 -26.57 -28.21 -7.16
N THR A 249 -25.46 -27.70 -7.71
CA THR A 249 -24.11 -28.04 -7.19
C THR A 249 -23.89 -27.50 -5.77
N LYS A 250 -24.23 -26.22 -5.51
CA LYS A 250 -24.16 -25.61 -4.16
C LYS A 250 -25.05 -26.34 -3.17
N GLU A 251 -26.27 -26.67 -3.58
CA GLU A 251 -27.23 -27.43 -2.77
C GLU A 251 -26.71 -28.82 -2.45
N LEU A 252 -26.09 -29.52 -3.41
CA LEU A 252 -25.45 -30.81 -3.15
C LEU A 252 -24.28 -30.70 -2.17
N GLU A 253 -23.42 -29.69 -2.31
CA GLU A 253 -22.31 -29.46 -1.37
C GLU A 253 -22.80 -29.16 0.05
N LEU A 254 -23.82 -28.31 0.18
CA LEU A 254 -24.46 -28.02 1.46
C LEU A 254 -25.11 -29.28 2.04
N THR A 255 -25.82 -30.05 1.20
CA THR A 255 -26.49 -31.29 1.59
C THR A 255 -25.49 -32.32 2.09
N LYS A 256 -24.36 -32.49 1.40
CA LYS A 256 -23.26 -33.37 1.83
C LYS A 256 -22.70 -32.98 3.20
N LYS A 257 -22.64 -31.69 3.53
CA LYS A 257 -22.22 -31.22 4.86
C LYS A 257 -23.29 -31.48 5.92
N LEU A 258 -24.55 -31.23 5.60
CA LEU A 258 -25.70 -31.44 6.49
C LEU A 258 -26.11 -32.92 6.65
N CYS A 259 -25.59 -33.82 5.82
CA CYS A 259 -25.61 -35.27 6.07
C CYS A 259 -24.60 -35.72 7.14
N LYS A 260 -23.60 -34.88 7.45
CA LYS A 260 -22.58 -35.17 8.47
C LYS A 260 -22.84 -34.44 9.78
N TYR A 261 -23.44 -33.25 9.70
CA TYR A 261 -23.67 -32.36 10.81
C TYR A 261 -25.15 -31.99 10.90
N SER A 262 -25.65 -31.75 12.11
CA SER A 262 -26.90 -31.01 12.27
C SER A 262 -26.75 -29.58 11.74
N GLN A 263 -27.88 -28.88 11.55
CA GLN A 263 -27.85 -27.47 11.15
C GLN A 263 -27.09 -26.63 12.20
N LYS A 264 -27.36 -26.85 13.48
CA LYS A 264 -26.69 -26.13 14.58
C LYS A 264 -25.18 -26.42 14.66
N GLN A 265 -24.77 -27.68 14.42
CA GLN A 265 -23.35 -28.04 14.35
C GLN A 265 -22.66 -27.36 13.15
N TYR A 266 -23.34 -27.28 12.01
CA TYR A 266 -22.81 -26.60 10.83
C TYR A 266 -22.66 -25.07 11.05
N ASP A 267 -23.66 -24.44 11.66
CA ASP A 267 -23.61 -23.02 12.01
C ASP A 267 -22.49 -22.73 13.04
N ALA A 268 -22.32 -23.62 14.03
CA ALA A 268 -21.24 -23.55 14.99
C ALA A 268 -19.85 -23.69 14.35
N LEU A 269 -19.69 -24.54 13.33
CA LEU A 269 -18.44 -24.66 12.56
C LEU A 269 -18.09 -23.37 11.81
N ASN A 270 -19.08 -22.72 11.18
CA ASN A 270 -18.86 -21.45 10.51
C ASN A 270 -18.48 -20.36 11.53
N LYS A 271 -19.19 -20.29 12.66
CA LYS A 271 -18.90 -19.33 13.73
C LYS A 271 -17.53 -19.55 14.36
N LEU A 272 -17.12 -20.81 14.54
CA LEU A 272 -15.79 -21.15 15.05
C LEU A 272 -14.69 -20.66 14.10
N SER A 273 -14.88 -20.75 12.78
CA SER A 273 -13.93 -20.21 11.80
C SER A 273 -13.77 -18.69 11.90
N GLU A 274 -14.85 -17.96 12.17
CA GLU A 274 -14.80 -16.52 12.42
C GLU A 274 -14.08 -16.19 13.72
N LEU A 275 -14.44 -16.85 14.81
CA LEU A 275 -13.82 -16.64 16.13
C LEU A 275 -12.32 -16.98 16.13
N ASP A 276 -11.90 -18.02 15.41
CA ASP A 276 -10.48 -18.36 15.26
C ASP A 276 -9.69 -17.26 14.52
N LYS A 277 -10.31 -16.58 13.55
CA LYS A 277 -9.69 -15.42 12.88
C LYS A 277 -9.59 -14.24 13.82
N GLU A 278 -10.68 -13.96 14.55
CA GLU A 278 -10.74 -12.88 15.54
C GLU A 278 -9.70 -13.07 16.66
N LEU A 279 -9.56 -14.30 17.20
CA LEU A 279 -8.57 -14.63 18.22
C LEU A 279 -7.14 -14.43 17.71
N LYS A 280 -6.85 -14.85 16.48
CA LYS A 280 -5.54 -14.65 15.85
C LYS A 280 -5.22 -13.16 15.69
N GLU A 281 -6.19 -12.37 15.27
CA GLU A 281 -6.05 -10.92 15.12
C GLU A 281 -5.81 -10.25 16.47
N LEU A 282 -6.58 -10.60 17.50
CA LEU A 282 -6.43 -10.03 18.84
C LEU A 282 -5.06 -10.36 19.45
N LYS A 283 -4.61 -11.62 19.36
CA LYS A 283 -3.25 -12.03 19.78
C LYS A 283 -2.17 -11.28 19.01
N SER A 284 -2.35 -11.09 17.69
CA SER A 284 -1.41 -10.29 16.89
C SER A 284 -1.37 -8.83 17.33
N ASN A 285 -2.50 -8.22 17.68
CA ASN A 285 -2.59 -6.84 18.14
C ASN A 285 -1.94 -6.66 19.50
N GLN A 286 -2.17 -7.59 20.43
CA GLN A 286 -1.52 -7.59 21.75
C GLN A 286 0.00 -7.70 21.63
N ASN A 287 0.51 -8.60 20.78
CA ASN A 287 1.95 -8.73 20.55
C ASN A 287 2.57 -7.46 19.96
N ASP A 288 1.88 -6.82 19.00
CA ASP A 288 2.33 -5.54 18.42
C ASP A 288 2.35 -4.42 19.46
N TYR A 289 1.34 -4.37 20.33
CA TYR A 289 1.25 -3.43 21.44
C TYR A 289 2.43 -3.58 22.42
N LEU A 290 2.68 -4.82 22.88
CA LEU A 290 3.80 -5.12 23.80
C LEU A 290 5.17 -4.82 23.18
N LEU A 291 5.36 -5.17 21.91
CA LEU A 291 6.60 -4.86 21.18
C LEU A 291 6.81 -3.35 21.11
N THR A 292 5.75 -2.61 20.82
CA THR A 292 5.76 -1.15 20.70
C THR A 292 6.13 -0.49 22.02
N ASN A 293 5.51 -0.94 23.12
CA ASN A 293 5.83 -0.47 24.46
C ASN A 293 7.32 -0.68 24.79
N LYS A 294 7.80 -1.92 24.58
CA LYS A 294 9.20 -2.27 24.80
C LYS A 294 10.15 -1.40 23.97
N ASN A 295 9.81 -1.16 22.70
CA ASN A 295 10.62 -0.35 21.81
C ASN A 295 10.63 1.13 22.19
N ALA A 296 9.51 1.67 22.67
CA ALA A 296 9.44 3.03 23.21
C ALA A 296 10.37 3.21 24.42
N PHE A 297 10.36 2.29 25.40
CA PHE A 297 11.30 2.36 26.52
C PHE A 297 12.76 2.17 26.09
N ASN A 298 13.04 1.24 25.16
CA ASN A 298 14.40 1.03 24.66
C ASN A 298 14.94 2.25 23.92
N ASN A 299 14.08 2.97 23.19
CA ASN A 299 14.42 4.24 22.55
C ASN A 299 14.94 5.25 23.59
N PHE A 300 14.20 5.50 24.68
CA PHE A 300 14.68 6.37 25.77
C PHE A 300 15.95 5.88 26.43
N LEU A 301 16.10 4.56 26.60
CA LEU A 301 17.36 4.00 27.12
C LEU A 301 18.54 4.29 26.19
N SER A 302 18.34 4.20 24.87
CA SER A 302 19.36 4.53 23.88
C SER A 302 19.70 6.02 23.91
N GLU A 303 18.67 6.87 23.97
CA GLU A 303 18.82 8.32 24.12
C GLU A 303 19.66 8.69 25.35
N TYR A 304 19.25 8.26 26.55
CA TYR A 304 19.99 8.59 27.77
C TYR A 304 21.40 8.00 27.78
N LYS A 305 21.64 6.82 27.18
CA LYS A 305 23.00 6.28 26.99
C LYS A 305 23.86 7.21 26.14
N ASN A 306 23.29 7.75 25.06
CA ASN A 306 24.02 8.66 24.17
C ASN A 306 24.28 10.00 24.85
N GLU A 307 23.30 10.55 25.56
CA GLU A 307 23.47 11.78 26.35
C GLU A 307 24.53 11.63 27.46
N ILE A 308 24.58 10.47 28.14
CA ILE A 308 25.64 10.16 29.11
C ILE A 308 27.02 10.17 28.44
N LYS A 309 27.15 9.56 27.25
CA LYS A 309 28.42 9.56 26.50
C LYS A 309 28.82 10.98 26.10
N ILE A 310 27.89 11.76 25.57
CA ILE A 310 28.13 13.16 25.16
C ILE A 310 28.61 13.99 26.35
N CYS A 311 27.89 13.95 27.48
CA CYS A 311 28.27 14.65 28.71
C CYS A 311 29.64 14.20 29.20
N ARG A 312 29.93 12.90 29.16
CA ARG A 312 31.22 12.36 29.56
C ARG A 312 32.36 12.86 28.67
N TYR A 313 32.18 12.88 27.36
CA TYR A 313 33.21 13.39 26.44
C TYR A 313 33.43 14.89 26.60
N ALA A 314 32.35 15.67 26.73
CA ALA A 314 32.43 17.11 27.00
C ALA A 314 33.19 17.39 28.31
N ARG A 315 32.91 16.61 29.36
CA ARG A 315 33.60 16.67 30.65
C ARG A 315 35.08 16.31 30.55
N LEU A 316 35.46 15.31 29.78
CA LEU A 316 36.86 14.85 29.71
C LEU A 316 37.74 15.72 28.81
N ASN A 317 37.15 16.54 27.93
CA ASN A 317 37.87 17.38 26.98
C ASN A 317 37.95 18.86 27.40
N THR A 318 37.36 19.24 28.53
CA THR A 318 37.39 20.63 29.01
C THR A 318 38.56 20.90 29.95
N TYR A 319 39.03 22.15 29.95
CA TYR A 319 39.99 22.68 30.92
C TYR A 319 39.32 23.57 31.98
N ASP A 320 38.02 23.87 31.81
CA ASP A 320 37.21 24.65 32.74
C ASP A 320 36.56 23.73 33.79
N ILE A 321 36.83 24.02 35.07
CA ILE A 321 36.34 23.23 36.21
C ILE A 321 34.82 23.34 36.40
N ASP A 322 34.23 24.51 36.17
CA ASP A 322 32.80 24.71 36.30
C ASP A 322 32.08 23.96 35.18
N PHE A 323 32.61 24.04 33.96
CA PHE A 323 32.10 23.27 32.84
C PHE A 323 32.25 21.75 33.04
N TYR A 324 33.34 21.31 33.68
CA TYR A 324 33.54 19.90 34.05
C TYR A 324 32.43 19.42 35.00
N PHE A 325 32.21 20.14 36.10
CA PHE A 325 31.20 19.76 37.11
C PHE A 325 29.78 19.91 36.59
N PHE A 326 29.50 20.90 35.75
CA PHE A 326 28.23 21.02 35.03
C PHE A 326 27.93 19.76 34.21
N ASN A 327 28.86 19.33 33.36
CA ASN A 327 28.70 18.11 32.56
C ASN A 327 28.67 16.83 33.41
N TYR A 328 29.39 16.81 34.54
CA TYR A 328 29.31 15.70 35.49
C TYR A 328 27.92 15.59 36.13
N LYS A 329 27.33 16.71 36.58
CA LYS A 329 25.97 16.74 37.14
C LYS A 329 24.95 16.32 36.08
N LYS A 330 25.09 16.77 34.82
CA LYS A 330 24.28 16.28 33.68
C LYS A 330 24.44 14.78 33.43
N GLU A 331 25.68 14.25 33.48
CA GLU A 331 25.94 12.80 33.40
C GLU A 331 25.18 12.03 34.50
N LEU A 332 25.15 12.55 35.73
CA LEU A 332 24.40 11.94 36.84
C LEU A 332 22.90 11.95 36.60
N THR A 333 22.30 13.08 36.24
CA THR A 333 20.85 13.17 35.97
C THR A 333 20.38 12.20 34.89
N ASN A 334 21.16 12.04 33.81
CA ASN A 334 20.83 11.09 32.75
C ASN A 334 21.00 9.62 33.19
N LYS A 335 21.95 9.32 34.10
CA LYS A 335 22.05 7.98 34.71
C LYS A 335 20.84 7.66 35.56
N ILE A 336 20.37 8.60 36.39
CA ILE A 336 19.18 8.44 37.22
C ILE A 336 17.97 8.07 36.36
N ARG A 337 17.71 8.85 35.29
CA ARG A 337 16.61 8.56 34.35
C ARG A 337 16.71 7.17 33.74
N LEU A 338 17.90 6.81 33.29
CA LEU A 338 18.20 5.51 32.69
C LEU A 338 17.99 4.35 33.68
N ASP A 339 18.36 4.52 34.95
CA ASP A 339 18.20 3.50 35.98
C ASP A 339 16.73 3.33 36.40
N VAL A 340 15.97 4.42 36.52
CA VAL A 340 14.51 4.37 36.73
C VAL A 340 13.83 3.58 35.61
N ILE A 341 14.12 3.92 34.35
CA ILE A 341 13.52 3.23 33.20
C ILE A 341 13.92 1.75 33.17
N LYS A 342 15.20 1.43 33.40
CA LYS A 342 15.64 0.01 33.46
C LYS A 342 14.90 -0.78 34.54
N LYS A 343 14.66 -0.18 35.70
CA LYS A 343 14.01 -0.82 36.85
C LYS A 343 12.53 -1.12 36.57
N TYR A 344 11.82 -0.21 35.89
CA TYR A 344 10.36 -0.30 35.73
C TYR A 344 9.88 -0.73 34.36
N LYS A 345 10.70 -0.71 33.29
CA LYS A 345 10.24 -1.04 31.92
C LYS A 345 9.56 -2.41 31.81
N SER A 346 10.00 -3.43 32.55
CA SER A 346 9.40 -4.76 32.52
C SER A 346 8.07 -4.81 33.28
N LYS A 347 7.92 -3.96 34.30
CA LYS A 347 6.70 -3.84 35.12
C LYS A 347 5.62 -2.96 34.46
N LEU A 348 5.99 -2.19 33.43
CA LEU A 348 5.14 -1.25 32.71
C LEU A 348 4.88 -1.68 31.25
N SER A 349 4.87 -3.00 31.01
CA SER A 349 4.78 -3.61 29.68
C SER A 349 3.45 -3.35 28.96
N TYR A 350 2.39 -3.02 29.71
CA TYR A 350 1.04 -2.79 29.20
C TYR A 350 0.66 -1.32 29.16
N LEU A 351 1.60 -0.38 29.22
CA LEU A 351 1.29 1.04 29.02
C LEU A 351 1.14 1.39 27.54
N SER A 352 0.19 2.29 27.25
CA SER A 352 0.03 2.87 25.91
C SER A 352 1.16 3.87 25.61
N ILE A 353 1.34 4.20 24.33
CA ILE A 353 2.39 5.16 23.91
C ILE A 353 2.22 6.50 24.60
N ASP A 354 0.99 7.01 24.72
CA ASP A 354 0.72 8.27 25.39
C ASP A 354 0.97 8.20 26.89
N GLN A 355 0.69 7.05 27.53
CA GLN A 355 1.03 6.82 28.93
C GLN A 355 2.56 6.78 29.12
N ILE A 356 3.30 6.16 28.20
CA ILE A 356 4.78 6.19 28.22
C ILE A 356 5.29 7.61 28.01
N ARG A 357 4.72 8.38 27.08
CA ARG A 357 5.06 9.80 26.86
C ARG A 357 4.88 10.61 28.14
N LYS A 358 3.74 10.47 28.82
CA LYS A 358 3.47 11.13 30.10
C LYS A 358 4.46 10.70 31.18
N PHE A 359 4.72 9.40 31.32
CA PHE A 359 5.70 8.87 32.26
C PHE A 359 7.08 9.49 32.06
N ILE A 360 7.56 9.55 30.82
CA ILE A 360 8.87 10.13 30.50
C ILE A 360 8.89 11.64 30.73
N ALA A 361 7.83 12.35 30.38
CA ALA A 361 7.73 13.79 30.62
C ALA A 361 7.76 14.13 32.12
N GLU A 362 7.02 13.38 32.94
CA GLU A 362 7.00 13.55 34.39
C GLU A 362 8.32 13.16 35.03
N LEU A 363 8.94 12.05 34.59
CA LEU A 363 10.29 11.68 35.01
C LEU A 363 11.29 12.80 34.70
N ASN A 364 11.25 13.36 33.50
CA ASN A 364 12.13 14.44 33.10
C ASN A 364 11.92 15.70 33.95
N LYS A 365 10.66 16.08 34.18
CA LYS A 365 10.29 17.22 35.03
C LYS A 365 10.76 17.03 36.47
N TYR A 366 10.55 15.84 37.04
CA TYR A 366 10.98 15.51 38.39
C TYR A 366 12.50 15.52 38.52
N THR A 367 13.23 14.88 37.60
CA THR A 367 14.70 14.89 37.61
C THR A 367 15.27 16.30 37.44
N ASN A 368 14.63 17.16 36.64
CA ASN A 368 15.05 18.55 36.50
C ASN A 368 14.82 19.35 37.78
N SER A 369 13.68 19.16 38.45
CA SER A 369 13.39 19.81 39.73
C SER A 369 14.41 19.39 40.80
N PHE A 370 14.67 18.08 40.89
CA PHE A 370 15.72 17.53 41.76
C PHE A 370 17.11 18.09 41.46
N TYR A 371 17.46 18.27 40.19
CA TYR A 371 18.74 18.88 39.81
C TYR A 371 18.87 20.30 40.37
N ILE A 372 17.83 21.13 40.21
CA ILE A 372 17.85 22.53 40.66
C ILE A 372 17.94 22.59 42.20
N GLU A 373 17.13 21.76 42.88
CA GLU A 373 17.04 21.78 44.34
C GLU A 373 18.30 21.21 45.03
N HIS A 374 18.86 20.12 44.51
CA HIS A 374 19.87 19.35 45.24
C HIS A 374 21.26 19.34 44.58
N LEU A 375 21.37 19.51 43.26
CA LEU A 375 22.64 19.32 42.53
C LEU A 375 23.23 20.62 41.98
N GLU A 376 22.42 21.60 41.59
CA GLU A 376 22.88 22.82 40.94
C GLU A 376 23.76 23.66 41.88
N SER A 377 23.27 23.94 43.08
CA SER A 377 23.95 24.71 44.13
C SER A 377 25.05 23.95 44.86
N LEU A 378 25.25 22.65 44.59
CA LEU A 378 26.22 21.83 45.31
C LEU A 378 27.66 22.35 45.10
N PRO A 379 28.40 22.71 46.17
CA PRO A 379 29.71 23.33 46.06
C PRO A 379 30.75 22.34 45.52
N ILE A 380 31.69 22.86 44.73
CA ILE A 380 32.80 22.07 44.17
C ILE A 380 33.79 21.74 45.31
N SER A 381 33.97 20.45 45.58
CA SER A 381 34.88 19.94 46.61
C SER A 381 35.52 18.62 46.19
N LYS A 382 36.56 18.18 46.91
CA LYS A 382 37.22 16.88 46.67
C LYS A 382 36.25 15.70 46.83
N ASP A 383 35.30 15.83 47.75
CA ASP A 383 34.32 14.79 48.07
C ASP A 383 33.01 14.93 47.28
N PHE A 384 32.94 15.86 46.32
CA PHE A 384 31.74 16.15 45.51
C PHE A 384 31.06 14.88 45.02
N LYS A 385 31.83 13.92 44.48
CA LYS A 385 31.27 12.68 43.89
C LYS A 385 30.60 11.80 44.92
N ALA A 386 31.17 11.69 46.12
CA ALA A 386 30.60 10.91 47.21
C ALA A 386 29.34 11.57 47.75
N VAL A 387 29.39 12.89 47.98
CA VAL A 387 28.26 13.69 48.45
C VAL A 387 27.08 13.64 47.46
N ALA A 388 27.34 13.88 46.17
CA ALA A 388 26.30 13.83 45.15
C ALA A 388 25.65 12.44 45.04
N LYS A 389 26.44 11.36 45.21
CA LYS A 389 25.91 9.99 45.19
C LYS A 389 25.00 9.73 46.40
N LEU A 390 25.40 10.15 47.60
CA LEU A 390 24.59 10.01 48.81
C LEU A 390 23.25 10.74 48.69
N ILE A 391 23.27 11.99 48.21
CA ILE A 391 22.05 12.79 47.99
C ILE A 391 21.10 12.11 46.99
N ILE A 392 21.63 11.54 45.92
CA ILE A 392 20.80 10.78 44.95
C ILE A 392 20.20 9.53 45.61
N GLU A 393 20.96 8.82 46.43
CA GLU A 393 20.47 7.60 47.11
C GLU A 393 19.44 7.90 48.20
N SER A 394 19.54 9.03 48.89
CA SER A 394 18.62 9.42 49.98
C SER A 394 17.38 10.17 49.50
N ASP A 395 17.54 11.11 48.57
CA ASP A 395 16.53 12.16 48.33
C ASP A 395 15.79 11.96 46.99
N TYR A 396 16.33 11.14 46.06
CA TYR A 396 15.67 10.90 44.78
C TYR A 396 14.62 9.78 44.87
N ASN A 397 13.33 10.16 44.94
CA ASN A 397 12.22 9.21 45.02
C ASN A 397 11.10 9.57 44.02
N PHE A 398 11.23 9.09 42.78
CA PHE A 398 10.19 9.25 41.76
C PHE A 398 9.05 8.25 41.97
N ASP A 399 7.82 8.75 42.13
CA ASP A 399 6.62 7.92 42.30
C ASP A 399 6.19 7.27 40.97
N VAL A 400 6.03 5.95 40.98
CA VAL A 400 5.63 5.13 39.81
C VAL A 400 4.29 4.42 40.06
N ASN A 401 3.67 4.61 41.22
CA ASN A 401 2.52 3.82 41.66
C ASN A 401 1.30 3.99 40.74
N GLU A 402 1.05 5.21 40.25
CA GLU A 402 -0.04 5.47 39.31
C GLU A 402 0.11 4.64 38.03
N TYR A 403 1.31 4.63 37.45
CA TYR A 403 1.61 3.87 36.23
C TYR A 403 1.56 2.35 36.45
N LEU A 404 1.92 1.86 37.63
CA LEU A 404 1.76 0.45 37.98
C LEU A 404 0.28 0.04 38.05
N LYS A 405 -0.58 0.87 38.64
CA LYS A 405 -2.04 0.64 38.66
C LYS A 405 -2.62 0.66 37.25
N LEU A 406 -2.20 1.62 36.43
CA LEU A 406 -2.65 1.76 35.04
C LEU A 406 -2.22 0.56 34.18
N ASN A 407 -0.98 0.11 34.32
CA ASN A 407 -0.47 -1.09 33.67
C ASN A 407 -1.33 -2.33 34.02
N HIS A 408 -1.64 -2.53 35.30
CA HIS A 408 -2.47 -3.64 35.74
C HIS A 408 -3.90 -3.57 35.17
N SER A 409 -4.49 -2.37 35.13
CA SER A 409 -5.81 -2.16 34.49
C SER A 409 -5.80 -2.55 33.01
N ASN A 410 -4.80 -2.10 32.26
CA ASN A 410 -4.67 -2.42 30.84
C ASN A 410 -4.43 -3.93 30.62
N GLU A 411 -3.62 -4.57 31.46
CA GLU A 411 -3.38 -6.01 31.41
C GLU A 411 -4.66 -6.82 31.63
N LEU A 412 -5.50 -6.43 32.60
CA LEU A 412 -6.80 -7.05 32.84
C LEU A 412 -7.73 -6.92 31.64
N GLU A 413 -7.78 -5.74 31.01
CA GLU A 413 -8.60 -5.49 29.83
C GLU A 413 -8.21 -6.44 28.67
N PHE A 414 -6.92 -6.51 28.33
CA PHE A 414 -6.42 -7.43 27.29
C PHE A 414 -6.73 -8.90 27.60
N ASN A 415 -6.50 -9.33 28.84
CA ASN A 415 -6.74 -10.72 29.24
C ASN A 415 -8.23 -11.07 29.26
N SER A 416 -9.09 -10.13 29.65
CA SER A 416 -10.55 -10.33 29.62
C SER A 416 -11.08 -10.49 28.19
N ALA A 417 -10.60 -9.67 27.25
CA ALA A 417 -10.99 -9.77 25.84
C ALA A 417 -10.56 -11.11 25.22
N LEU A 418 -9.36 -11.58 25.53
CA LEU A 418 -8.89 -12.91 25.10
C LEU A 418 -9.75 -14.04 25.67
N ARG A 419 -10.03 -14.00 26.97
CA ARG A 419 -10.85 -15.02 27.64
C ARG A 419 -12.25 -15.09 27.06
N ASN A 420 -12.90 -13.96 26.81
CA ASN A 420 -14.24 -13.93 26.22
C ASN A 420 -14.31 -14.64 24.85
N ILE A 421 -13.29 -14.46 23.99
CA ILE A 421 -13.23 -15.15 22.70
C ILE A 421 -12.91 -16.64 22.90
N GLU A 422 -11.97 -16.98 23.79
CA GLU A 422 -11.61 -18.37 24.08
C GLU A 422 -12.79 -19.16 24.68
N ASP A 423 -13.59 -18.55 25.55
CA ASP A 423 -14.82 -19.10 26.11
C ASP A 423 -15.89 -19.26 25.03
N SER A 424 -16.03 -18.28 24.13
CA SER A 424 -16.95 -18.38 22.98
C SER A 424 -16.56 -19.53 22.05
N ILE A 425 -15.26 -19.70 21.77
CA ILE A 425 -14.74 -20.83 20.97
C ILE A 425 -15.03 -22.15 21.67
N LYS A 426 -14.84 -22.22 23.00
CA LYS A 426 -15.15 -23.42 23.78
C LYS A 426 -16.63 -23.78 23.69
N ALA A 427 -17.53 -22.81 23.85
CA ALA A 427 -18.96 -23.02 23.70
C ALA A 427 -19.35 -23.53 22.30
N GLN A 428 -18.75 -22.99 21.23
CA GLN A 428 -18.99 -23.50 19.88
C GLN A 428 -18.48 -24.94 19.70
N LYS A 429 -17.32 -25.28 20.27
CA LYS A 429 -16.79 -26.67 20.24
C LYS A 429 -17.69 -27.65 20.98
N GLU A 430 -18.28 -27.25 22.10
CA GLU A 430 -19.24 -28.06 22.84
C GLU A 430 -20.49 -28.37 22.00
N ILE A 431 -21.01 -27.39 21.24
CA ILE A 431 -22.11 -27.59 20.28
C ILE A 431 -21.72 -28.59 19.19
N ILE A 432 -20.51 -28.46 18.62
CA ILE A 432 -20.02 -29.34 17.55
C ILE A 432 -19.87 -30.80 18.04
N HIS A 433 -19.42 -31.01 19.28
CA HIS A 433 -19.18 -32.33 19.85
C HIS A 433 -20.41 -32.96 20.53
N SER A 434 -21.54 -32.25 20.58
CA SER A 434 -22.79 -32.79 21.11
C SER A 434 -23.22 -34.05 20.34
N LYS A 435 -23.40 -35.16 21.06
CA LYS A 435 -23.81 -36.46 20.50
C LYS A 435 -25.32 -36.60 20.28
N ASP A 436 -26.10 -35.67 20.84
CA ASP A 436 -27.57 -35.72 20.82
C ASP A 436 -28.16 -35.16 19.52
N GLU A 437 -27.34 -34.48 18.71
CA GLU A 437 -27.80 -33.87 17.46
C GLU A 437 -27.64 -34.80 16.28
N LYS A 438 -28.77 -35.12 15.63
CA LYS A 438 -28.80 -35.92 14.41
C LYS A 438 -28.44 -35.05 13.20
N PRO A 439 -27.80 -35.64 12.16
CA PRO A 439 -27.60 -34.95 10.90
C PRO A 439 -28.90 -34.37 10.36
N ALA A 440 -28.83 -33.16 9.81
CA ALA A 440 -30.02 -32.46 9.35
C ALA A 440 -30.66 -33.13 8.13
N PHE A 441 -29.84 -33.80 7.30
CA PHE A 441 -30.29 -34.50 6.11
C PHE A 441 -29.89 -35.99 6.13
N GLY A 442 -30.76 -36.82 5.57
CA GLY A 442 -30.53 -38.24 5.39
C GLY A 442 -30.08 -38.59 3.97
N LYS A 443 -30.06 -39.90 3.70
CA LYS A 443 -29.66 -40.44 2.40
C LYS A 443 -30.63 -40.05 1.28
N LYS A 444 -31.93 -39.85 1.60
CA LYS A 444 -32.96 -39.49 0.61
C LYS A 444 -32.78 -38.07 0.08
N GLU A 445 -32.44 -37.13 0.96
CA GLU A 445 -32.19 -35.73 0.61
C GLU A 445 -30.91 -35.61 -0.22
N LEU A 446 -29.89 -36.42 0.09
CA LEU A 446 -28.67 -36.51 -0.71
C LEU A 446 -28.96 -37.06 -2.13
N GLU A 447 -29.70 -38.17 -2.22
CA GLU A 447 -30.11 -38.76 -3.50
C GLU A 447 -30.98 -37.78 -4.33
N ALA A 448 -31.86 -37.01 -3.68
CA ALA A 448 -32.65 -35.97 -4.33
C ALA A 448 -31.79 -34.82 -4.86
N ALA A 449 -30.79 -34.35 -4.09
CA ALA A 449 -29.86 -33.33 -4.54
C ALA A 449 -28.96 -33.82 -5.70
N GLU A 450 -28.53 -35.09 -5.67
CA GLU A 450 -27.78 -35.71 -6.77
C GLU A 450 -28.61 -35.84 -8.06
N GLN A 451 -29.88 -36.25 -7.94
CA GLN A 451 -30.81 -36.31 -9.08
C GLN A 451 -31.12 -34.92 -9.63
N LYS A 452 -31.31 -33.92 -8.76
CA LYS A 452 -31.52 -32.52 -9.15
C LYS A 452 -30.33 -31.99 -9.94
N LEU A 453 -29.11 -32.27 -9.48
CA LEU A 453 -27.88 -31.93 -10.20
C LEU A 453 -27.80 -32.64 -11.57
N ALA A 454 -28.08 -33.94 -11.62
CA ALA A 454 -28.03 -34.71 -12.87
C ALA A 454 -29.06 -34.23 -13.91
N ASN A 455 -30.24 -33.81 -13.46
CA ASN A 455 -31.26 -33.24 -14.34
C ASN A 455 -30.85 -31.85 -14.84
N ALA A 456 -30.37 -30.98 -13.94
CA ALA A 456 -29.87 -29.66 -14.31
C ALA A 456 -28.70 -29.75 -15.29
N GLU A 457 -27.79 -30.71 -15.11
CA GLU A 457 -26.66 -30.94 -16.02
C GLU A 457 -27.11 -31.35 -17.43
N LYS A 458 -28.16 -32.18 -17.55
CA LYS A 458 -28.70 -32.60 -18.86
C LYS A 458 -29.36 -31.44 -19.60
N VAL A 459 -30.17 -30.65 -18.90
CA VAL A 459 -30.86 -29.47 -19.47
C VAL A 459 -29.81 -28.45 -19.93
N PHE A 460 -28.86 -28.12 -19.05
CA PHE A 460 -27.75 -27.23 -19.35
C PHE A 460 -26.96 -27.66 -20.61
N LYS A 461 -26.60 -28.95 -20.74
CA LYS A 461 -25.87 -29.45 -21.92
C LYS A 461 -26.67 -29.28 -23.22
N ALA A 462 -27.97 -29.62 -23.20
CA ALA A 462 -28.82 -29.56 -24.40
C ALA A 462 -29.03 -28.12 -24.90
N GLU A 463 -29.19 -27.16 -24.00
CA GLU A 463 -29.37 -25.75 -24.37
C GLU A 463 -28.06 -25.07 -24.77
N ASN A 464 -26.96 -25.43 -24.12
CA ASN A 464 -25.63 -24.98 -24.52
C ASN A 464 -25.33 -25.41 -25.98
N ASP A 465 -25.66 -26.66 -26.36
CA ASP A 465 -25.49 -27.15 -27.74
C ASP A 465 -26.31 -26.33 -28.77
N LYS A 466 -27.55 -25.97 -28.43
CA LYS A 466 -28.43 -25.16 -29.29
C LYS A 466 -27.90 -23.73 -29.44
N TYR A 467 -27.44 -23.13 -28.35
CA TYR A 467 -26.85 -21.78 -28.33
C TYR A 467 -25.56 -21.73 -29.15
N ASN A 468 -24.69 -22.74 -29.00
CA ASN A 468 -23.41 -22.85 -29.71
C ASN A 468 -23.59 -22.87 -31.24
N LYS A 469 -24.62 -23.58 -31.73
CA LYS A 469 -24.92 -23.65 -33.17
C LYS A 469 -25.33 -22.30 -33.77
N ASN A 470 -26.07 -21.48 -33.02
CA ASN A 470 -26.46 -20.12 -33.46
C ASN A 470 -25.25 -19.18 -33.51
N ILE A 471 -24.42 -19.19 -32.46
CA ILE A 471 -23.25 -18.30 -32.42
C ILE A 471 -22.23 -18.63 -33.51
N GLN A 472 -22.03 -19.92 -33.84
CA GLN A 472 -21.14 -20.30 -34.94
C GLN A 472 -21.52 -19.63 -36.27
N ASN A 473 -22.81 -19.44 -36.55
CA ASN A 473 -23.25 -18.74 -37.76
C ASN A 473 -22.95 -17.24 -37.69
N GLN A 474 -23.19 -16.60 -36.54
CA GLN A 474 -22.86 -15.18 -36.35
C GLN A 474 -21.35 -14.92 -36.43
N ILE A 475 -20.53 -15.82 -35.88
CA ILE A 475 -19.07 -15.76 -35.98
C ILE A 475 -18.61 -15.79 -37.43
N LYS A 476 -19.16 -16.70 -38.26
CA LYS A 476 -18.81 -16.77 -39.69
C LYS A 476 -19.08 -15.46 -40.42
N GLN A 477 -20.20 -14.80 -40.11
CA GLN A 477 -20.52 -13.50 -40.70
C GLN A 477 -19.51 -12.43 -40.25
N LEU A 478 -19.21 -12.34 -38.95
CA LEU A 478 -18.23 -11.38 -38.43
C LEU A 478 -16.82 -11.62 -38.99
N ASP A 479 -16.43 -12.87 -39.22
CA ASP A 479 -15.13 -13.19 -39.82
C ASP A 479 -15.01 -12.70 -41.26
N LYS A 480 -16.11 -12.76 -42.02
CA LYS A 480 -16.16 -12.18 -43.37
C LYS A 480 -16.00 -10.65 -43.32
N ASP A 481 -16.65 -9.99 -42.36
CA ASP A 481 -16.55 -8.54 -42.19
C ASP A 481 -15.14 -8.11 -41.74
N ILE A 482 -14.53 -8.86 -40.80
CA ILE A 482 -13.13 -8.65 -40.38
C ILE A 482 -12.18 -8.79 -41.56
N LEU A 483 -12.39 -9.78 -42.44
CA LEU A 483 -11.55 -9.99 -43.61
C LEU A 483 -11.61 -8.79 -44.57
N ASN A 484 -12.82 -8.29 -44.84
CA ASN A 484 -13.03 -7.12 -45.70
C ASN A 484 -12.33 -5.87 -45.14
N GLU A 485 -12.52 -5.57 -43.86
CA GLU A 485 -11.89 -4.43 -43.19
C GLU A 485 -10.37 -4.58 -43.08
N SER A 486 -9.87 -5.81 -42.91
CA SER A 486 -8.44 -6.10 -42.86
C SER A 486 -7.77 -5.92 -44.23
N LEU A 487 -8.47 -6.23 -45.31
CA LEU A 487 -8.02 -5.97 -46.68
C LEU A 487 -7.91 -4.46 -46.95
N LEU A 488 -8.93 -3.69 -46.55
CA LEU A 488 -8.91 -2.23 -46.65
C LEU A 488 -7.74 -1.63 -45.86
N TYR A 489 -7.55 -2.06 -44.62
CA TYR A 489 -6.42 -1.64 -43.78
C TYR A 489 -5.07 -1.89 -44.44
N LYS A 490 -4.87 -3.08 -45.04
CA LYS A 490 -3.62 -3.39 -45.75
C LYS A 490 -3.37 -2.44 -46.91
N ASN A 491 -4.39 -2.14 -47.71
CA ASN A 491 -4.27 -1.21 -48.83
C ASN A 491 -3.91 0.21 -48.34
N LEU A 492 -4.56 0.69 -47.28
CA LEU A 492 -4.28 2.00 -46.69
C LEU A 492 -2.87 2.08 -46.09
N LYS A 493 -2.41 1.01 -45.43
CA LYS A 493 -1.04 0.92 -44.93
C LYS A 493 0.00 0.96 -46.06
N THR A 494 -0.30 0.36 -47.21
CA THR A 494 0.56 0.48 -48.39
C THR A 494 0.59 1.93 -48.90
N GLN A 495 -0.56 2.62 -48.97
CA GLN A 495 -0.61 4.04 -49.33
C GLN A 495 0.16 4.93 -48.35
N GLN A 496 0.03 4.69 -47.05
CA GLN A 496 0.81 5.36 -46.01
C GLN A 496 2.31 5.24 -46.29
N GLY A 497 2.80 4.02 -46.56
CA GLY A 497 4.22 3.80 -46.87
C GLY A 497 4.69 4.57 -48.11
N ILE A 498 3.85 4.67 -49.14
CA ILE A 498 4.15 5.45 -50.34
C ILE A 498 4.22 6.95 -50.00
N ASN A 499 3.27 7.47 -49.23
CA ASN A 499 3.23 8.88 -48.83
C ASN A 499 4.41 9.24 -47.93
N ASP A 500 4.73 8.41 -46.93
CA ASP A 500 5.87 8.63 -46.02
C ASP A 500 7.21 8.65 -46.77
N LEU A 501 7.38 7.78 -47.77
CA LEU A 501 8.58 7.78 -48.63
C LEU A 501 8.67 9.04 -49.50
N LYS A 502 7.55 9.51 -50.07
CA LYS A 502 7.52 10.76 -50.85
C LYS A 502 7.79 11.97 -49.98
N PHE A 503 7.13 12.06 -48.83
CA PHE A 503 7.38 13.10 -47.83
C PHE A 503 8.86 13.15 -47.45
N LYS A 504 9.49 12.00 -47.18
CA LYS A 504 10.91 11.94 -46.84
C LYS A 504 11.79 12.53 -47.94
N LYS A 505 11.53 12.21 -49.22
CA LYS A 505 12.25 12.79 -50.36
C LYS A 505 12.06 14.30 -50.48
N ILE A 506 10.83 14.79 -50.27
CA ILE A 506 10.51 16.22 -50.29
C ILE A 506 11.25 16.94 -49.14
N ASN A 507 11.26 16.35 -47.96
CA ASN A 507 11.95 16.85 -46.78
C ASN A 507 13.47 16.90 -47.02
N GLU A 508 14.08 15.83 -47.56
CA GLU A 508 15.50 15.82 -47.95
C GLU A 508 15.80 16.93 -48.97
N ALA A 509 14.99 17.08 -50.02
CA ALA A 509 15.16 18.13 -51.03
C ALA A 509 15.00 19.57 -50.48
N PHE A 510 14.17 19.77 -49.45
CA PHE A 510 14.06 21.05 -48.75
C PHE A 510 15.36 21.42 -48.03
N PHE A 511 15.94 20.47 -47.29
CA PHE A 511 17.19 20.68 -46.54
C PHE A 511 18.44 20.68 -47.42
N GLU A 512 18.43 20.04 -48.59
CA GLU A 512 19.54 20.18 -49.55
C GLU A 512 19.64 21.59 -50.14
N LYS A 513 18.55 22.35 -50.11
CA LYS A 513 18.49 23.71 -50.65
C LYS A 513 18.72 24.81 -49.60
N LEU A 514 18.56 24.48 -48.31
CA LEU A 514 18.96 25.31 -47.17
C LEU A 514 20.47 25.23 -46.96
#